data_AF-A0A8D9BBS6-F1
#
_entry.id   AF-A0A8D9BBS6-F1
#
_cell.length_a   1.000
_cell.length_b   1.000
_cell.length_c   1.000
_cell.angle_alpha   90.00
_cell.angle_beta   90.00
_cell.angle_gamma   90.00
#
_symmetry.space_group_name_H-M   'P 1'
#
loop_
_entity.id
_entity.type
_entity.pdbx_description
1 polymer ?
#
loop_
_entity_poly.entity_id
_entity_poly.type
_entity_poly.pdbx_seq_one_letter_code
_entity_poly.pdbx_strand_id
1 'polypeptide(L)'
;MKVKMKNLMKDIWFNNECLRNNITPTYAKVKIKNKSKIALKVKQQSEILWIKYSLQDQHGKVDRLNKDSYKLHLELANTCNTEQFDGLYNIIIDNTEEMTSKKTKTIIKKMNQLRNKYNILNQNNHSTECNEEIRFADKLKNLSNVSFTVEEETLLRKGLKFTVEDKKDKYLENILVDSEVILESTVMDQEEKNNMRSMISVKVEDIKNKKNFKCKNNTTTIK
;
A
#
# COMPACT_ATOMS: atom_id res chain seq x y z
N MET A 1 21.26 -13.19 -36.53
CA MET A 1 21.09 -13.39 -35.07
C MET A 1 21.36 -12.12 -34.26
N LYS A 2 22.51 -11.45 -34.46
CA LYS A 2 22.88 -10.20 -33.77
C LYS A 2 21.85 -9.07 -33.84
N VAL A 3 21.22 -8.83 -35.00
CA VAL A 3 20.13 -7.83 -35.13
C VAL A 3 18.98 -8.10 -34.16
N LYS A 4 18.52 -9.36 -34.07
CA LYS A 4 17.44 -9.76 -33.15
C LYS A 4 17.86 -9.52 -31.70
N MET A 5 19.10 -9.85 -31.36
CA MET A 5 19.66 -9.62 -30.02
C MET A 5 19.73 -8.13 -29.66
N LYS A 6 20.34 -7.28 -30.51
CA LYS A 6 20.38 -5.82 -30.30
C LYS A 6 18.96 -5.24 -30.19
N ASN A 7 18.00 -5.74 -30.97
CA ASN A 7 16.62 -5.32 -30.90
C ASN A 7 15.94 -5.67 -29.57
N LEU A 8 16.20 -6.86 -29.01
CA LEU A 8 15.72 -7.26 -27.69
C LEU A 8 16.35 -6.43 -26.58
N MET A 9 17.67 -6.17 -26.65
CA MET A 9 18.34 -5.32 -25.64
C MET A 9 17.76 -3.91 -25.60
N LYS A 10 17.32 -3.37 -26.74
CA LYS A 10 16.63 -2.07 -26.77
C LYS A 10 15.23 -2.13 -26.16
N ASP A 11 14.51 -3.24 -26.34
CA ASP A 11 13.21 -3.43 -25.71
C ASP A 11 13.36 -3.60 -24.18
N ILE A 12 14.42 -4.31 -23.74
CA ILE A 12 14.82 -4.42 -22.32
C ILE A 12 15.14 -3.04 -21.75
N TRP A 13 15.96 -2.25 -22.45
CA TRP A 13 16.28 -0.88 -22.05
C TRP A 13 15.01 -0.03 -21.91
N PHE A 14 14.11 -0.10 -22.88
CA PHE A 14 12.84 0.63 -22.85
C PHE A 14 11.99 0.25 -21.62
N ASN A 15 11.87 -1.04 -21.33
CA ASN A 15 11.11 -1.53 -20.19
C ASN A 15 11.74 -1.14 -18.85
N ASN A 16 13.08 -1.21 -18.74
CA ASN A 16 13.81 -0.75 -17.56
C ASN A 16 13.64 0.75 -17.33
N GLU A 17 13.71 1.55 -18.40
CA GLU A 17 13.44 2.98 -18.30
C GLU A 17 11.99 3.29 -17.92
N CYS A 18 11.01 2.52 -18.41
CA CYS A 18 9.62 2.65 -17.97
C CYS A 18 9.48 2.40 -16.45
N LEU A 19 10.12 1.36 -15.91
CA LEU A 19 10.10 1.07 -14.48
C LEU A 19 10.80 2.15 -13.64
N ARG A 20 11.98 2.61 -14.06
CA ARG A 20 12.74 3.66 -13.36
C ARG A 20 11.95 4.96 -13.22
N ASN A 21 11.17 5.30 -14.24
CA ASN A 21 10.39 6.54 -14.27
C ASN A 21 8.94 6.36 -13.78
N ASN A 22 8.56 5.16 -13.31
CA ASN A 22 7.17 4.81 -12.95
C ASN A 22 6.15 5.09 -14.08
N ILE A 23 6.54 4.87 -15.33
CA ILE A 23 5.70 5.08 -16.51
C ILE A 23 5.16 3.74 -17.01
N THR A 24 3.84 3.60 -17.14
CA THR A 24 3.24 2.40 -17.74
C THR A 24 3.19 2.51 -19.27
N PRO A 25 3.88 1.64 -20.03
CA PRO A 25 3.81 1.62 -21.49
C PRO A 25 2.44 1.12 -21.97
N THR A 26 2.05 1.52 -23.18
CA THR A 26 0.70 1.23 -23.72
C THR A 26 0.34 -0.25 -23.70
N TYR A 27 1.29 -1.14 -23.96
CA TYR A 27 1.05 -2.59 -24.01
C TYR A 27 0.77 -3.20 -22.62
N ALA A 28 1.23 -2.56 -21.54
CA ALA A 28 1.08 -3.04 -20.17
C ALA A 28 -0.13 -2.41 -19.46
N LYS A 29 -0.89 -1.52 -20.12
CA LYS A 29 -2.01 -0.81 -19.50
C LYS A 29 -3.19 -1.75 -19.26
N VAL A 30 -3.61 -1.85 -18.00
CA VAL A 30 -4.75 -2.68 -17.59
C VAL A 30 -6.01 -1.83 -17.48
N LYS A 31 -7.12 -2.31 -18.06
CA LYS A 31 -8.44 -1.66 -17.96
C LYS A 31 -9.23 -2.33 -16.84
N ILE A 32 -9.53 -1.58 -15.78
CA ILE A 32 -10.41 -2.02 -14.68
C ILE A 32 -11.61 -1.07 -14.65
N LYS A 33 -12.84 -1.65 -14.61
CA LYS A 33 -14.09 -0.86 -14.53
C LYS A 33 -14.32 -0.28 -13.14
N ASN A 34 -13.88 -1.00 -12.10
CA ASN A 34 -14.02 -0.60 -10.70
C ASN A 34 -13.08 0.57 -10.35
N LYS A 35 -13.62 1.61 -9.72
CA LYS A 35 -12.91 2.82 -9.29
C LYS A 35 -12.49 2.82 -7.81
N SER A 36 -12.71 1.73 -7.08
CA SER A 36 -12.27 1.58 -5.69
C SER A 36 -10.77 1.82 -5.55
N LYS A 37 -10.34 2.40 -4.42
CA LYS A 37 -8.92 2.63 -4.10
C LYS A 37 -8.11 1.33 -4.15
N ILE A 38 -8.70 0.21 -3.73
CA ILE A 38 -8.07 -1.12 -3.77
C ILE A 38 -7.89 -1.55 -5.22
N ALA A 39 -8.91 -1.39 -6.06
CA ALA A 39 -8.85 -1.73 -7.48
C ALA A 39 -7.77 -0.92 -8.22
N LEU A 40 -7.60 0.37 -7.88
CA LEU A 40 -6.54 1.21 -8.44
C LEU A 40 -5.14 0.74 -8.01
N LYS A 41 -4.94 0.36 -6.74
CA LYS A 41 -3.67 -0.21 -6.27
C LYS A 41 -3.34 -1.52 -6.99
N VAL A 42 -4.31 -2.43 -7.08
CA VAL A 42 -4.15 -3.72 -7.78
C VAL A 42 -3.85 -3.48 -9.26
N LYS A 43 -4.49 -2.49 -9.90
CA LYS A 43 -4.18 -2.09 -11.27
C LYS A 43 -2.71 -1.72 -11.43
N GLN A 44 -2.22 -0.77 -10.64
CA GLN A 44 -0.83 -0.31 -10.71
C GLN A 44 0.16 -1.47 -10.48
N GLN A 45 -0.10 -2.32 -9.49
CA GLN A 45 0.73 -3.50 -9.22
C GLN A 45 0.73 -4.48 -10.40
N SER A 46 -0.43 -4.73 -11.01
CA SER A 46 -0.56 -5.62 -12.17
C SER A 46 0.19 -5.08 -13.39
N GLU A 47 0.12 -3.77 -13.64
CA GLU A 47 0.85 -3.11 -14.73
C GLU A 47 2.37 -3.23 -14.54
N ILE A 48 2.87 -3.01 -13.33
CA ILE A 48 4.31 -3.19 -13.00
C ILE A 48 4.73 -4.64 -13.16
N LEU A 49 3.91 -5.57 -12.65
CA LEU A 49 4.19 -7.00 -12.73
C LEU A 49 4.27 -7.48 -14.18
N TRP A 50 3.39 -6.98 -15.04
CA TRP A 50 3.41 -7.28 -16.48
C TRP A 50 4.72 -6.86 -17.15
N ILE A 51 5.22 -5.66 -16.84
CA ILE A 51 6.51 -5.19 -17.37
C ILE A 51 7.67 -6.09 -16.87
N LYS A 52 7.65 -6.50 -15.59
CA LYS A 52 8.66 -7.41 -15.03
C LYS A 52 8.67 -8.77 -15.71
N TYR A 53 7.50 -9.37 -15.96
CA TYR A 53 7.42 -10.63 -16.71
C TYR A 53 7.90 -10.47 -18.15
N SER A 54 7.58 -9.35 -18.80
CA SER A 54 8.08 -9.06 -20.14
C SER A 54 9.61 -8.95 -20.17
N LEU A 55 10.23 -8.30 -19.17
CA LEU A 55 11.68 -8.24 -19.02
C LEU A 55 12.29 -9.63 -18.88
N GLN A 56 11.72 -10.47 -18.00
CA GLN A 56 12.20 -11.83 -17.78
C GLN A 56 12.16 -12.67 -19.07
N ASP A 57 11.05 -12.62 -19.82
CA ASP A 57 10.92 -13.30 -21.11
C ASP A 57 11.96 -12.78 -22.14
N GLN A 58 12.18 -11.47 -22.20
CA GLN A 58 13.17 -10.87 -23.08
C GLN A 58 14.59 -11.31 -22.74
N HIS A 59 14.96 -11.35 -21.46
CA HIS A 59 16.26 -11.88 -21.02
C HIS A 59 16.42 -13.36 -21.40
N GLY A 60 15.41 -14.19 -21.17
CA GLY A 60 15.45 -15.59 -21.60
C GLY A 60 15.56 -15.77 -23.12
N LYS A 61 15.05 -14.82 -23.93
CA LYS A 61 15.25 -14.80 -25.39
C LYS A 61 16.67 -14.38 -25.77
N VAL A 62 17.24 -13.40 -25.07
CA VAL A 62 18.64 -12.97 -25.28
C VAL A 62 19.60 -14.12 -24.97
N ASP A 63 19.41 -14.81 -23.86
CA ASP A 63 20.28 -15.92 -23.46
C ASP A 63 20.25 -17.07 -24.47
N ARG A 64 19.06 -17.39 -24.99
CA ARG A 64 18.91 -18.39 -26.06
C ARG A 64 19.66 -17.98 -27.33
N LEU A 65 19.44 -16.76 -27.82
CA LEU A 65 20.15 -16.25 -29.00
C LEU A 65 21.67 -16.17 -28.80
N ASN A 66 22.11 -15.90 -27.57
CA ASN A 66 23.53 -15.85 -27.26
C ASN A 66 24.16 -17.25 -27.33
N LYS A 67 23.49 -18.26 -26.78
CA LYS A 67 23.91 -19.67 -26.89
C LYS A 67 23.96 -20.13 -28.35
N ASP A 68 22.92 -19.82 -29.12
CA ASP A 68 22.87 -20.16 -30.55
C ASP A 68 23.99 -19.46 -31.35
N SER A 69 24.24 -18.18 -31.04
CA SER A 69 25.29 -17.40 -31.69
C SER A 69 26.68 -17.92 -31.32
N TYR A 70 26.89 -18.37 -30.09
CA TYR A 70 28.13 -18.96 -29.64
C TYR A 70 28.40 -20.30 -30.32
N LYS A 71 27.37 -21.16 -30.40
CA LYS A 71 27.47 -22.43 -31.13
C LYS A 71 27.85 -22.22 -32.59
N LEU A 72 27.15 -21.31 -33.28
CA LEU A 72 27.46 -20.97 -34.67
C LEU A 72 28.88 -20.40 -34.82
N HIS A 73 29.33 -19.59 -33.86
CA HIS A 73 30.69 -19.05 -33.88
C HIS A 73 31.75 -20.15 -33.79
N LEU A 74 31.57 -21.12 -32.89
CA LEU A 74 32.47 -22.28 -32.78
C LEU A 74 32.48 -23.14 -34.05
N GLU A 75 31.30 -23.39 -34.63
CA GLU A 75 31.19 -24.11 -35.91
C GLU A 75 31.98 -23.39 -37.01
N LEU A 76 31.78 -22.07 -37.16
CA LEU A 76 32.49 -21.26 -38.16
C LEU A 76 34.00 -21.20 -37.89
N ALA A 77 34.42 -21.06 -36.64
CA ALA A 77 35.84 -21.01 -36.27
C ALA A 77 36.58 -22.32 -36.60
N ASN A 78 35.88 -23.45 -36.57
CA ASN A 78 36.46 -24.75 -36.95
C ASN A 78 36.55 -24.94 -38.49
N THR A 79 35.73 -24.25 -39.27
CA THR A 79 35.68 -24.39 -40.75
C THR A 79 36.37 -23.27 -41.53
N CYS A 80 36.48 -22.07 -40.98
CA CYS A 80 36.96 -20.89 -41.71
C CYS A 80 38.36 -20.46 -41.25
N ASN A 81 39.16 -19.95 -42.19
CA ASN A 81 40.42 -19.28 -41.88
C ASN A 81 40.16 -17.95 -41.15
N THR A 82 41.05 -17.58 -40.23
CA THR A 82 40.90 -16.41 -39.35
C THR A 82 40.66 -15.11 -40.11
N GLU A 83 41.42 -14.84 -41.17
CA GLU A 83 41.27 -13.60 -41.97
C GLU A 83 39.91 -13.48 -42.66
N GLN A 84 39.39 -14.60 -43.18
CA GLN A 84 38.07 -14.64 -43.83
C GLN A 84 36.96 -14.43 -42.81
N PHE A 85 37.12 -15.00 -41.62
CA PHE A 85 36.18 -14.84 -40.52
C PHE A 85 36.09 -13.39 -40.05
N ASP A 86 37.22 -12.72 -39.86
CA ASP A 86 37.27 -11.32 -39.40
C ASP A 86 36.64 -10.36 -40.41
N GLY A 87 36.91 -10.56 -41.71
CA GLY A 87 36.28 -9.77 -42.78
C GLY A 87 34.75 -9.89 -42.77
N LEU A 88 34.23 -11.12 -42.69
CA LEU A 88 32.79 -11.37 -42.58
C LEU A 88 32.19 -10.79 -41.30
N TYR A 89 32.90 -10.90 -40.19
CA TYR A 89 32.45 -10.40 -38.90
C TYR A 89 32.23 -8.89 -38.90
N ASN A 90 33.16 -8.12 -39.50
CA ASN A 90 33.03 -6.67 -39.62
C ASN A 90 31.84 -6.28 -40.50
N ILE A 91 31.66 -6.94 -41.65
CA ILE A 91 30.48 -6.72 -42.52
C ILE A 91 29.17 -6.97 -41.76
N ILE A 92 29.12 -8.01 -40.93
CA ILE A 92 27.94 -8.31 -40.11
C ILE A 92 27.71 -7.21 -39.06
N ILE A 93 28.77 -6.66 -38.45
CA ILE A 93 28.65 -5.57 -37.47
C ILE A 93 28.05 -4.34 -38.12
N ASP A 94 28.62 -3.88 -39.23
CA ASP A 94 28.20 -2.65 -39.91
C ASP A 94 26.74 -2.74 -40.36
N ASN A 95 26.37 -3.83 -41.02
CA ASN A 95 24.98 -4.10 -41.41
C ASN A 95 24.04 -4.17 -40.20
N THR A 96 24.50 -4.72 -39.08
CA THR A 96 23.71 -4.79 -37.85
C THR A 96 23.48 -3.40 -37.26
N GLU A 97 24.47 -2.50 -37.31
CA GLU A 97 24.33 -1.14 -36.81
C GLU A 97 23.34 -0.34 -37.63
N GLU A 98 23.45 -0.39 -38.95
CA GLU A 98 22.53 0.27 -39.85
C GLU A 98 21.08 -0.18 -39.61
N MET A 99 20.85 -1.50 -39.59
CA MET A 99 19.53 -2.09 -39.40
C MET A 99 18.92 -1.77 -38.04
N THR A 100 19.75 -1.64 -37.01
CA THR A 100 19.26 -1.42 -35.65
C THR A 100 19.11 0.07 -35.31
N SER A 101 19.78 0.97 -36.05
CA SER A 101 19.73 2.43 -35.85
C SER A 101 18.29 2.99 -35.94
N LYS A 102 17.51 2.52 -36.91
CA LYS A 102 16.11 2.90 -37.11
C LYS A 102 15.26 2.57 -35.88
N LYS A 103 15.41 1.35 -35.35
CA LYS A 103 14.71 0.92 -34.13
C LYS A 103 15.11 1.75 -32.91
N THR A 104 16.40 2.10 -32.77
CA THR A 104 16.86 3.01 -31.68
C THR A 104 16.09 4.32 -31.72
N LYS A 105 16.05 4.98 -32.89
CA LYS A 105 15.35 6.26 -33.07
C LYS A 105 13.86 6.13 -32.71
N THR A 106 13.20 5.05 -33.14
CA THR A 106 11.80 4.79 -32.79
C THR A 106 11.58 4.61 -31.30
N ILE A 107 12.43 3.85 -30.62
CA ILE A 107 12.31 3.60 -29.17
C ILE A 107 12.53 4.88 -28.37
N ILE A 108 13.56 5.66 -28.70
CA ILE A 108 13.81 6.96 -28.05
C ILE A 108 12.61 7.89 -28.24
N LYS A 109 12.08 7.98 -29.46
CA LYS A 109 10.89 8.80 -29.75
C LYS A 109 9.68 8.34 -28.92
N LYS A 110 9.44 7.03 -28.82
CA LYS A 110 8.36 6.47 -27.98
C LYS A 110 8.55 6.81 -26.50
N MET A 111 9.77 6.70 -25.98
CA MET A 111 10.09 7.02 -24.59
C MET A 111 9.82 8.51 -24.30
N ASN A 112 10.29 9.40 -25.17
CA ASN A 112 10.06 10.85 -25.02
C ASN A 112 8.57 11.20 -25.07
N GLN A 113 7.81 10.58 -25.97
CA GLN A 113 6.36 10.76 -26.04
C GLN A 113 5.65 10.32 -24.75
N LEU A 114 6.09 9.21 -24.14
CA LEU A 114 5.53 8.74 -22.88
C LEU A 114 5.88 9.66 -21.72
N ARG A 115 7.14 10.12 -21.63
CA ARG A 115 7.58 11.10 -20.61
C ARG A 115 6.78 12.39 -20.70
N ASN A 116 6.60 12.94 -21.90
CA ASN A 116 5.84 14.17 -22.08
C ASN A 116 4.37 14.02 -21.65
N LYS A 117 3.72 12.90 -22.02
CA LYS A 117 2.35 12.61 -21.57
C LYS A 117 2.24 12.49 -20.06
N TYR A 118 3.23 11.88 -19.41
CA TYR A 118 3.27 11.74 -17.97
C TYR A 118 3.46 13.09 -17.27
N ASN A 119 4.37 13.93 -17.76
CA ASN A 119 4.61 15.27 -17.21
C ASN A 119 3.38 16.17 -17.32
N ILE A 120 2.67 16.15 -18.46
CA ILE A 120 1.42 16.92 -18.63
C ILE A 120 0.35 16.47 -17.63
N LEU A 121 0.20 15.16 -17.42
CA LEU A 121 -0.76 14.62 -16.44
C LEU A 121 -0.42 15.07 -15.01
N ASN A 122 0.86 15.08 -14.64
CA ASN A 122 1.27 15.49 -13.31
C ASN A 122 1.19 17.00 -13.10
N GLN A 123 1.49 17.82 -14.12
CA GLN A 123 1.34 19.28 -14.04
C GLN A 123 -0.12 19.69 -13.87
N ASN A 124 -1.06 19.02 -14.57
CA ASN A 124 -2.48 19.29 -14.43
C ASN A 124 -3.07 18.86 -13.07
N ASN A 125 -2.41 17.93 -12.36
CA ASN A 125 -2.84 17.51 -11.02
C ASN A 125 -2.25 18.41 -9.91
N HIS A 126 -1.21 19.19 -10.20
CA HIS A 126 -0.59 20.11 -9.24
C HIS A 126 -1.14 21.54 -9.30
N SER A 127 -1.95 21.90 -10.30
CA SER A 127 -2.55 23.23 -10.44
C SER A 127 -3.92 23.39 -9.78
N THR A 128 -4.35 22.42 -8.96
CA THR A 128 -5.42 22.67 -7.97
C THR A 128 -4.76 22.92 -6.62
N GLU A 129 -4.21 24.14 -6.47
CA GLU A 129 -4.13 24.76 -5.15
C GLU A 129 -5.57 24.91 -4.63
N CYS A 130 -6.08 23.84 -4.02
CA CYS A 130 -7.22 23.91 -3.15
C CYS A 130 -6.71 24.50 -1.82
N ASN A 131 -6.32 25.77 -1.86
CA ASN A 131 -6.05 26.61 -0.69
C ASN A 131 -7.35 27.18 -0.09
N GLU A 132 -8.48 26.52 -0.32
CA GLU A 132 -9.63 26.75 0.52
C GLU A 132 -9.42 25.91 1.78
N GLU A 133 -9.15 26.59 2.90
CA GLU A 133 -9.29 25.97 4.22
C GLU A 133 -10.59 25.17 4.21
N ILE A 134 -10.50 23.85 4.28
CA ILE A 134 -11.67 22.98 4.33
C ILE A 134 -12.38 23.33 5.64
N ARG A 135 -13.34 24.25 5.56
CA ARG A 135 -14.23 24.60 6.65
C ARG A 135 -15.18 23.43 6.81
N PHE A 136 -14.81 22.49 7.66
CA PHE A 136 -15.71 21.44 8.09
C PHE A 136 -16.97 22.10 8.67
N ALA A 137 -18.13 21.60 8.27
CA ALA A 137 -19.39 22.06 8.84
C ALA A 137 -19.36 21.94 10.37
N ASP A 138 -20.03 22.88 11.04
CA ASP A 138 -20.10 22.90 12.50
C ASP A 138 -20.62 21.56 13.02
N LYS A 139 -19.85 20.96 13.93
CA LYS A 139 -20.15 19.62 14.50
C LYS A 139 -21.39 19.63 15.39
N LEU A 140 -21.81 20.80 15.87
CA LEU A 140 -22.92 20.97 16.80
C LEU A 140 -23.87 22.03 16.25
N LYS A 141 -25.13 21.66 16.06
CA LYS A 141 -26.21 22.57 15.72
C LYS A 141 -27.32 22.43 16.76
N ASN A 142 -27.54 23.46 17.57
CA ASN A 142 -28.66 23.46 18.51
C ASN A 142 -29.96 23.64 17.73
N LEU A 143 -30.83 22.64 17.80
CA LEU A 143 -32.17 22.66 17.18
C LEU A 143 -33.28 22.96 18.21
N SER A 144 -32.91 23.16 19.48
CA SER A 144 -33.84 23.42 20.57
C SER A 144 -33.88 24.91 20.92
N ASN A 145 -34.95 25.31 21.63
CA ASN A 145 -35.07 26.67 22.18
C ASN A 145 -34.33 26.84 23.53
N VAL A 146 -33.58 25.84 23.97
CA VAL A 146 -32.85 25.87 25.24
C VAL A 146 -31.41 26.30 24.99
N SER A 147 -30.90 27.24 25.78
CA SER A 147 -29.50 27.67 25.72
C SER A 147 -28.62 26.71 26.51
N PHE A 148 -27.60 26.15 25.86
CA PHE A 148 -26.57 25.37 26.55
C PHE A 148 -25.61 26.30 27.28
N THR A 149 -25.12 25.84 28.43
CA THR A 149 -23.97 26.46 29.09
C THR A 149 -22.70 26.22 28.28
N VAL A 150 -21.68 27.05 28.48
CA VAL A 150 -20.39 26.93 27.78
C VAL A 150 -19.74 25.56 28.02
N GLU A 151 -19.91 25.02 29.23
CA GLU A 151 -19.40 23.69 29.61
C GLU A 151 -20.11 22.57 28.84
N GLU A 152 -21.44 22.64 28.72
CA GLU A 152 -22.23 21.67 27.94
C GLU A 152 -21.90 21.75 26.46
N GLU A 153 -21.78 22.95 25.90
CA GLU A 153 -21.46 23.13 24.49
C GLU A 153 -20.06 22.59 24.17
N THR A 154 -19.08 22.86 25.02
CA THR A 154 -17.72 22.34 24.86
C THR A 154 -17.65 20.82 25.01
N LEU A 155 -18.45 20.22 25.90
CA LEU A 155 -18.56 18.76 26.02
C LEU A 155 -19.18 18.15 24.75
N LEU A 156 -20.27 18.72 24.26
CA LEU A 156 -20.97 18.25 23.06
C LEU A 156 -20.06 18.37 21.81
N ARG A 157 -19.26 19.43 21.70
CA ARG A 157 -18.29 19.62 20.60
C ARG A 157 -17.15 18.59 20.60
N LYS A 158 -16.79 18.02 21.76
CA LYS A 158 -15.80 16.93 21.87
C LYS A 158 -16.34 15.59 21.35
N GLY A 159 -17.66 15.40 21.32
CA GLY A 159 -18.36 14.23 20.78
C GLY A 159 -18.57 13.10 21.79
N LEU A 160 -19.39 12.11 21.40
CA LEU A 160 -19.88 11.01 22.26
C LEU A 160 -18.79 10.18 22.97
N LYS A 161 -17.56 10.20 22.46
CA LYS A 161 -16.41 9.53 23.09
C LYS A 161 -16.00 10.17 24.42
N PHE A 162 -16.36 11.43 24.64
CA PHE A 162 -16.01 12.22 25.83
C PHE A 162 -17.19 12.44 26.77
N THR A 163 -18.34 11.80 26.50
CA THR A 163 -19.52 11.89 27.36
C THR A 163 -19.27 11.08 28.62
N VAL A 164 -19.13 11.78 29.74
CA VAL A 164 -19.01 11.29 31.13
C VAL A 164 -18.04 10.14 31.27
N GLU A 165 -16.84 10.43 31.78
CA GLU A 165 -15.94 9.39 32.29
C GLU A 165 -16.77 8.41 33.12
N ASP A 166 -16.74 7.14 32.71
CA ASP A 166 -17.33 6.03 33.43
C ASP A 166 -16.87 6.14 34.89
N LYS A 167 -17.70 6.70 35.78
CA LYS A 167 -17.49 6.75 37.24
C LYS A 167 -17.60 5.33 37.85
N LYS A 168 -17.13 4.32 37.13
CA LYS A 168 -17.27 2.89 37.41
C LYS A 168 -16.42 2.45 38.60
N ASP A 169 -15.34 3.16 38.90
CA ASP A 169 -14.54 2.85 40.10
C ASP A 169 -15.21 3.39 41.37
N LYS A 170 -15.72 4.63 41.34
CA LYS A 170 -16.61 5.15 42.42
C LYS A 170 -17.88 4.33 42.58
N TYR A 171 -18.42 3.77 41.49
CA TYR A 171 -19.60 2.91 41.56
C TYR A 171 -19.33 1.59 42.30
N LEU A 172 -18.15 0.98 42.10
CA LEU A 172 -17.76 -0.23 42.83
C LEU A 172 -17.51 0.05 44.32
N GLU A 173 -16.91 1.20 44.64
CA GLU A 173 -16.75 1.65 46.03
C GLU A 173 -18.11 1.88 46.69
N ASN A 174 -19.04 2.54 46.00
CA ASN A 174 -20.40 2.73 46.51
C ASN A 174 -21.14 1.41 46.72
N ILE A 175 -21.03 0.44 45.81
CA ILE A 175 -21.65 -0.88 46.00
C ILE A 175 -21.09 -1.59 47.24
N LEU A 176 -19.79 -1.50 47.49
CA LEU A 176 -19.17 -2.10 48.68
C LEU A 176 -19.73 -1.45 49.96
N VAL A 177 -19.77 -0.12 49.99
CA VAL A 177 -20.31 0.63 51.13
C VAL A 177 -21.79 0.29 51.35
N ASP A 178 -22.61 0.30 50.30
CA ASP A 178 -24.03 -0.02 50.36
C ASP A 178 -24.25 -1.47 50.84
N SER A 179 -23.44 -2.40 50.36
CA SER A 179 -23.53 -3.80 50.78
C SER A 179 -23.18 -4.01 52.24
N GLU A 180 -22.21 -3.27 52.78
CA GLU A 180 -21.84 -3.34 54.20
C GLU A 180 -22.95 -2.75 55.07
N VAL A 181 -23.56 -1.64 54.65
CA VAL A 181 -24.71 -1.04 55.35
C VAL A 181 -25.91 -2.00 55.38
N ILE A 182 -26.16 -2.73 54.30
CA ILE A 182 -27.23 -3.75 54.22
C ILE A 182 -26.91 -4.95 55.13
N LEU A 183 -25.67 -5.42 55.14
CA LEU A 183 -25.23 -6.55 55.98
C LEU A 183 -25.26 -6.20 57.48
N GLU A 184 -24.99 -4.95 57.84
CA GLU A 184 -25.05 -4.50 59.22
C GLU A 184 -26.50 -4.36 59.73
N SER A 185 -27.40 -3.88 58.86
CA SER A 185 -28.82 -3.70 59.17
C SER A 185 -29.65 -4.99 59.17
N THR A 186 -29.11 -6.09 58.65
CA THR A 186 -29.80 -7.40 58.63
C THR A 186 -29.51 -8.23 59.87
N VAL A 187 -30.56 -8.85 60.42
CA VAL A 187 -30.48 -9.76 61.58
C VAL A 187 -30.08 -11.14 61.05
N MET A 188 -28.78 -11.35 60.91
CA MET A 188 -28.19 -12.62 60.45
C MET A 188 -27.05 -13.03 61.40
N ASP A 189 -26.74 -14.32 61.43
CA ASP A 189 -25.62 -14.82 62.22
C ASP A 189 -24.28 -14.34 61.63
N GLN A 190 -23.27 -14.18 62.49
CA GLN A 190 -21.99 -13.61 62.10
C GLN A 190 -21.27 -14.46 61.05
N GLU A 191 -21.47 -15.77 61.07
CA GLU A 191 -20.93 -16.70 60.08
C GLU A 191 -21.53 -16.46 58.69
N GLU A 192 -22.85 -16.23 58.61
CA GLU A 192 -23.54 -15.95 57.34
C GLU A 192 -23.14 -14.58 56.76
N LYS A 193 -22.97 -13.56 57.64
CA LYS A 193 -22.46 -12.24 57.23
C LYS A 193 -21.06 -12.35 56.64
N ASN A 194 -20.17 -13.13 57.25
CA ASN A 194 -18.81 -13.34 56.75
C ASN A 194 -18.78 -14.10 55.41
N ASN A 195 -19.66 -15.09 55.24
CA ASN A 195 -19.82 -15.79 53.96
C ASN A 195 -20.28 -14.84 52.85
N MET A 196 -21.22 -13.93 53.14
CA MET A 196 -21.65 -12.93 52.16
C MET A 196 -20.58 -11.89 51.84
N ARG A 197 -19.81 -11.41 52.83
CA ARG A 197 -18.65 -10.54 52.59
C ARG A 197 -17.65 -11.20 51.63
N SER A 198 -17.34 -12.48 51.85
CA SER A 198 -16.46 -13.26 50.97
C SER A 198 -17.00 -13.34 49.53
N MET A 199 -18.28 -13.66 49.37
CA MET A 199 -18.92 -13.70 48.04
C MET A 199 -18.88 -12.35 47.31
N ILE A 200 -19.16 -11.26 48.04
CA ILE A 200 -19.13 -9.90 47.46
C ILE A 200 -17.70 -9.54 47.03
N SER A 201 -16.70 -9.80 47.88
CA SER A 201 -15.29 -9.55 47.54
C SER A 201 -14.86 -10.33 46.29
N VAL A 202 -15.21 -11.62 46.19
CA VAL A 202 -14.89 -12.45 45.00
C VAL A 202 -15.52 -11.86 43.74
N LYS A 203 -16.80 -11.46 43.78
CA LYS A 203 -17.48 -10.90 42.61
C LYS A 203 -16.94 -9.53 42.19
N VAL A 204 -16.56 -8.67 43.14
CA VAL A 204 -15.94 -7.38 42.85
C VAL A 204 -14.57 -7.59 42.19
N GLU A 205 -13.79 -8.56 42.67
CA GLU A 205 -12.49 -8.89 42.10
C GLU A 205 -12.62 -9.48 40.68
N ASP A 206 -13.62 -10.33 40.43
CA ASP A 206 -13.95 -10.83 39.09
C ASP A 206 -14.31 -9.71 38.11
N ILE A 207 -15.07 -8.71 38.58
CA ILE A 207 -15.44 -7.54 37.76
C ILE A 207 -14.19 -6.70 37.46
N LYS A 208 -13.28 -6.52 38.42
CA LYS A 208 -11.98 -5.87 38.18
C LYS A 208 -11.11 -6.66 37.19
N ASN A 209 -11.02 -7.98 37.32
CA ASN A 209 -10.16 -8.82 36.47
C ASN A 209 -10.67 -8.94 35.03
N LYS A 210 -11.99 -8.96 34.82
CA LYS A 210 -12.58 -8.88 33.46
C LYS A 210 -12.26 -7.56 32.74
N LYS A 211 -11.89 -6.48 33.45
CA LYS A 211 -11.42 -5.22 32.83
C LYS A 211 -10.06 -5.36 32.15
N ASN A 212 -9.13 -6.14 32.74
CA ASN A 212 -7.76 -6.28 32.22
C ASN A 212 -7.68 -7.03 30.88
N PHE A 213 -8.66 -7.86 30.55
CA PHE A 213 -8.72 -8.56 29.27
C PHE A 213 -9.27 -7.73 28.11
N LYS A 214 -10.12 -6.72 28.36
CA LYS A 214 -10.71 -5.89 27.28
C LYS A 214 -9.81 -4.75 26.81
N CYS A 215 -8.88 -4.26 27.62
CA CYS A 215 -7.98 -3.16 27.23
C CYS A 215 -6.79 -3.60 26.35
N LYS A 216 -6.42 -4.89 26.30
CA LYS A 216 -5.27 -5.36 25.50
C LYS A 216 -5.58 -5.67 24.03
N ASN A 217 -6.85 -5.75 23.62
CA ASN A 217 -7.21 -6.21 22.28
C ASN A 217 -7.41 -5.09 21.24
N ASN A 218 -7.16 -3.83 21.56
CA ASN A 218 -7.36 -2.69 20.64
C ASN A 218 -6.06 -2.03 20.14
N THR A 219 -4.89 -2.61 20.40
CA THR A 219 -3.60 -2.15 19.87
C THR A 219 -3.01 -3.17 18.88
N THR A 220 -3.72 -3.40 17.77
CA THR A 220 -3.06 -3.92 16.55
C THR A 220 -2.52 -2.74 15.76
N THR A 221 -1.28 -2.40 16.05
CA THR A 221 -0.48 -1.40 15.34
C THR A 221 -0.26 -1.86 13.91
N ILE A 222 -0.84 -1.13 12.95
CA ILE A 222 -0.46 -1.22 11.53
C ILE A 222 0.92 -0.58 11.41
N LYS A 223 1.92 -1.37 11.01
CA LYS A 223 3.15 -0.90 10.35
C LYS A 223 3.16 -1.46 8.95
#